data_AF-A0A3A8GVI9-F1
#
_entry.id   AF-A0A3A8GVI9-F1
#
_cell.length_a   1.000
_cell.length_b   1.000
_cell.length_c   1.000
_cell.angle_alpha   90.00
_cell.angle_beta   90.00
_cell.angle_gamma   90.00
#
_symmetry.space_group_name_H-M   'P 1'
#
loop_
_entity.id
_entity.type
_entity.pdbx_description
1 polymer ?
#
loop_
_entity_poly.entity_id
_entity_poly.type
_entity_poly.pdbx_seq_one_letter_code
_entity_poly.pdbx_strand_id
1 'polypeptide(L)'
;MGSPLPTPEERREQVSVLVRTCPKRERGLLRLRLYRETPTSPEDAGYSGLKARCAVCWTLRPRHLQLGEVKERPVATCRHPACERLWRTAKKREQPFHERAKAALLASFAAGPEVRHA
;
A
#
# COMPACT_ATOMS: atom_id res chain seq x y z
N MET A 1 23.83 -16.51 -6.16
CA MET A 1 22.71 -17.35 -5.69
C MET A 1 21.79 -16.46 -4.87
N GLY A 2 20.74 -15.92 -5.48
CA GLY A 2 19.79 -15.04 -4.77
C GLY A 2 19.00 -15.86 -3.74
N SER A 3 18.79 -15.30 -2.55
CA SER A 3 17.96 -15.95 -1.53
C SER A 3 16.60 -16.31 -2.12
N PRO A 4 16.06 -17.52 -1.84
CA PRO A 4 14.74 -17.89 -2.30
C PRO A 4 13.69 -16.87 -1.83
N LEU A 5 12.71 -16.59 -2.67
CA LEU A 5 11.59 -15.75 -2.28
C LEU A 5 10.91 -16.36 -1.04
N PRO A 6 10.54 -15.55 -0.03
CA PRO A 6 9.84 -16.04 1.14
C PRO A 6 8.54 -16.71 0.73
N THR A 7 8.16 -17.74 1.47
CA THR A 7 6.82 -18.34 1.38
C THR A 7 5.74 -17.30 1.69
N PRO A 8 4.49 -17.51 1.23
CA PRO A 8 3.38 -16.62 1.56
C PRO A 8 3.20 -16.42 3.07
N GLU A 9 3.42 -17.46 3.87
CA GLU A 9 3.32 -17.47 5.32
C GLU A 9 4.43 -16.62 5.96
N GLU A 10 5.68 -16.82 5.57
CA GLU A 10 6.81 -16.02 6.05
C GLU A 10 6.64 -14.54 5.68
N ARG A 11 6.16 -14.26 4.47
CA ARG A 11 5.92 -12.88 4.05
C ARG A 11 4.79 -12.24 4.85
N ARG A 12 3.71 -12.97 5.18
CA ARG A 12 2.66 -12.47 6.07
C ARG A 12 3.21 -12.12 7.45
N GLU A 13 4.10 -12.96 8.00
CA GLU A 13 4.73 -12.70 9.30
C GLU A 13 5.61 -11.44 9.26
N GLN A 14 6.44 -11.30 8.21
CA GLN A 14 7.23 -10.08 8.00
C GLN A 14 6.34 -8.83 7.92
N VAL A 15 5.24 -8.89 7.17
CA VAL A 15 4.30 -7.77 7.06
C VAL A 15 3.58 -7.52 8.39
N SER A 16 3.26 -8.56 9.16
CA SER A 16 2.70 -8.43 10.51
C SER A 16 3.63 -7.65 11.44
N VAL A 17 4.91 -8.04 11.48
CA VAL A 17 5.95 -7.34 12.23
C VAL A 17 6.06 -5.90 11.76
N LEU A 18 6.16 -5.66 10.44
CA LEU A 18 6.25 -4.32 9.86
C LEU A 18 5.05 -3.45 10.25
N VAL A 19 3.82 -3.95 10.11
CA VAL A 19 2.60 -3.24 10.51
C VAL A 19 2.64 -2.88 11.99
N ARG A 20 3.15 -3.77 12.85
CA ARG A 20 3.27 -3.57 14.30
C ARG A 20 4.34 -2.53 14.67
N THR A 21 5.54 -2.65 14.11
CA THR A 21 6.75 -1.92 14.55
C THR A 21 7.09 -0.70 13.69
N CYS A 22 6.43 -0.50 12.55
CA CYS A 22 6.72 0.61 11.62
C CYS A 22 6.74 1.97 12.36
N PRO A 23 7.85 2.74 12.30
CA PRO A 23 7.96 4.04 12.96
C PRO A 23 6.86 5.01 12.54
N LYS A 24 6.40 5.88 13.46
CA LYS A 24 5.31 6.83 13.21
C LYS A 24 5.53 7.66 11.92
N ARG A 25 6.76 8.13 11.68
CA ARG A 25 7.12 8.96 10.51
C ARG A 25 6.96 8.24 9.16
N GLU A 26 6.99 6.91 9.15
CA GLU A 26 6.94 6.09 7.94
C GLU A 26 5.57 5.44 7.74
N ARG A 27 4.74 5.50 8.78
CA ARG A 27 3.48 4.78 8.87
C ARG A 27 2.44 5.26 7.86
N GLY A 28 2.47 6.54 7.48
CA GLY A 28 1.55 7.13 6.49
C GLY A 28 1.71 6.58 5.06
N LEU A 29 2.80 5.86 4.76
CA LEU A 29 3.10 5.32 3.43
C LEU A 29 3.24 3.80 3.41
N LEU A 30 2.83 3.11 4.47
CA LEU A 30 3.10 1.69 4.68
C LEU A 30 2.55 0.81 3.55
N ARG A 31 1.28 0.98 3.19
CA ARG A 31 0.62 0.25 2.11
C ARG A 31 1.21 0.58 0.75
N LEU A 32 1.63 1.82 0.53
CA LEU A 32 2.31 2.21 -0.71
C LEU A 32 3.67 1.51 -0.83
N ARG A 33 4.43 1.41 0.26
CA ARG A 33 5.71 0.69 0.28
C ARG A 33 5.51 -0.81 0.01
N LEU A 34 4.56 -1.44 0.70
CA LEU A 34 4.21 -2.85 0.47
C LEU A 34 3.82 -3.12 -0.99
N TYR A 35 3.04 -2.21 -1.59
CA TYR A 35 2.67 -2.31 -3.00
C TYR A 35 3.89 -2.18 -3.93
N ARG A 36 4.80 -1.23 -3.67
CA ARG A 36 6.02 -1.04 -4.46
C ARG A 36 7.00 -2.21 -4.36
N GLU A 37 7.16 -2.77 -3.15
CA GLU A 37 7.96 -3.96 -2.88
C GLU A 37 7.40 -5.23 -3.52
N THR A 38 6.16 -5.21 -4.00
CA THR A 38 5.56 -6.38 -4.64
C THR A 38 6.35 -6.70 -5.91
N PRO A 39 6.92 -7.92 -6.02
CA PRO A 39 7.74 -8.28 -7.17
C PRO A 39 6.92 -8.23 -8.45
N THR A 40 7.61 -7.84 -9.52
CA THR A 40 7.09 -7.86 -10.90
C THR A 40 7.93 -8.88 -11.65
N SER A 41 7.35 -10.04 -11.98
CA SER A 41 7.94 -10.92 -12.99
C SER A 41 7.31 -10.60 -14.35
N PRO A 42 8.07 -10.66 -15.46
CA PRO A 42 7.50 -10.64 -16.81
C PRO A 42 6.43 -11.73 -17.01
N GLU A 43 6.58 -12.86 -16.32
CA GLU A 43 5.63 -13.99 -16.30
C GLU A 43 4.34 -13.65 -15.54
N ASP A 44 4.42 -12.71 -14.59
CA ASP A 44 3.29 -12.18 -13.83
C ASP A 44 2.70 -10.95 -14.53
N ALA A 45 2.52 -11.01 -15.86
CA ALA A 45 1.98 -9.92 -16.66
C ALA A 45 0.63 -9.45 -16.09
N GLY A 46 0.70 -8.43 -15.25
CA GLY A 46 -0.46 -7.81 -14.65
C GLY A 46 -1.22 -7.03 -15.71
N TYR A 47 -2.53 -6.91 -15.52
CA TYR A 47 -3.33 -6.13 -16.43
C TYR A 47 -3.02 -4.63 -16.29
N SER A 48 -2.78 -3.94 -17.41
CA SER A 48 -2.65 -2.47 -17.47
C SER A 48 -1.67 -1.85 -16.45
N GLY A 49 -0.53 -2.51 -16.20
CA GLY A 49 0.50 -2.00 -15.29
C GLY A 49 0.22 -2.21 -13.79
N LEU A 50 -0.83 -2.94 -13.43
CA LEU A 50 -1.11 -3.33 -12.05
C LEU A 50 -0.19 -4.47 -11.60
N LYS A 51 0.15 -4.52 -10.31
CA LYS A 51 0.90 -5.64 -9.74
C LYS A 51 0.02 -6.88 -9.70
N ALA A 52 0.41 -7.98 -10.36
CA ALA A 52 -0.39 -9.21 -10.37
C ALA A 52 -0.39 -9.95 -9.03
N ARG A 53 0.58 -9.68 -8.15
CA ARG A 53 0.75 -10.35 -6.85
C ARG A 53 0.12 -9.57 -5.70
N CYS A 54 -0.17 -10.28 -4.62
CA CYS A 54 -0.62 -9.69 -3.37
C CYS A 54 0.51 -8.92 -2.69
N ALA A 55 0.26 -7.67 -2.29
CA ALA A 55 1.22 -6.84 -1.57
C ALA A 55 1.57 -7.34 -0.16
N VAL A 56 0.83 -8.31 0.37
CA VAL A 56 1.05 -8.88 1.70
C VAL A 56 1.76 -10.23 1.66
N CYS A 57 1.44 -11.12 0.72
CA CYS A 57 2.00 -12.48 0.70
C CYS A 57 2.62 -12.88 -0.63
N TRP A 58 2.69 -11.96 -1.60
CA TRP A 58 3.25 -12.15 -2.94
C TRP A 58 2.67 -13.30 -3.78
N THR A 59 1.61 -13.95 -3.32
CA THR A 59 0.83 -14.91 -4.12
C THR A 59 0.17 -14.19 -5.30
N LEU A 60 0.12 -14.86 -6.44
CA LEU A 60 -0.63 -14.39 -7.61
C LEU A 60 -2.10 -14.15 -7.26
N ARG A 61 -2.62 -13.03 -7.71
CA ARG A 61 -4.03 -12.67 -7.52
C ARG A 61 -4.83 -13.11 -8.73
N PRO A 62 -6.04 -13.64 -8.53
CA PRO A 62 -6.98 -13.90 -9.61
C PRO A 62 -7.21 -12.65 -10.48
N ARG A 63 -7.32 -12.85 -11.81
CA ARG A 63 -7.48 -11.75 -12.78
C ARG A 63 -8.66 -10.83 -12.47
N HIS A 64 -9.79 -11.39 -12.00
CA HIS A 64 -10.97 -10.60 -11.64
C HIS A 64 -10.70 -9.59 -10.51
N LEU A 65 -9.78 -9.89 -9.58
CA LEU A 65 -9.38 -8.94 -8.54
C LEU A 65 -8.53 -7.82 -9.11
N GLN A 66 -7.64 -8.13 -10.05
CA GLN A 66 -6.80 -7.12 -10.71
C GLN A 66 -7.65 -6.14 -11.52
N LEU A 67 -8.61 -6.66 -12.30
CA LEU A 67 -9.54 -5.85 -13.08
C LEU A 67 -10.47 -4.99 -12.21
N GLY A 68 -10.85 -5.49 -11.02
CA GLY A 68 -11.63 -4.72 -10.04
C GLY A 68 -10.89 -3.47 -9.53
N GLU A 69 -9.56 -3.52 -9.44
CA GLU A 69 -8.74 -2.37 -9.00
C GLU A 69 -8.62 -1.24 -10.02
N VAL A 70 -8.90 -1.52 -11.30
CA VAL A 70 -9.01 -0.45 -12.30
C VAL A 70 -10.28 0.39 -12.04
N LYS A 71 -11.31 -0.23 -11.46
CA LYS A 71 -12.61 0.41 -11.18
C LYS A 71 -12.69 1.06 -9.80
N GLU A 72 -11.88 0.60 -8.84
CA GLU A 72 -11.90 1.06 -7.44
C GLU A 72 -10.49 1.43 -6.91
N ARG A 73 -10.38 1.85 -5.65
CA ARG A 73 -9.06 2.02 -5.01
C ARG A 73 -8.34 0.67 -4.91
N PRO A 74 -7.00 0.61 -5.11
CA PRO A 74 -6.26 -0.64 -5.07
C PRO A 74 -6.37 -1.31 -3.70
N VAL A 75 -6.89 -2.53 -3.71
CA VAL A 75 -7.01 -3.40 -2.53
C VAL A 75 -5.69 -4.13 -2.28
N ALA A 76 -4.88 -4.33 -3.32
CA ALA A 76 -3.57 -4.93 -3.41
C ALA A 76 -3.43 -6.31 -2.75
N THR A 77 -4.53 -7.03 -2.47
CA THR A 77 -4.49 -8.30 -1.74
C THR A 77 -5.20 -9.43 -2.47
N CYS A 78 -4.88 -10.69 -2.10
CA CYS A 78 -5.42 -11.92 -2.69
C CYS A 78 -6.73 -12.41 -2.03
N ARG A 79 -7.43 -11.58 -1.24
CA ARG A 79 -8.61 -11.95 -0.42
C ARG A 79 -8.39 -12.99 0.69
N HIS A 80 -7.17 -13.49 0.89
CA HIS A 80 -6.89 -14.32 2.06
C HIS A 80 -7.17 -13.54 3.36
N PRO A 81 -7.93 -14.09 4.35
CA PRO A 81 -8.38 -13.34 5.52
C PRO A 81 -7.27 -12.64 6.30
N ALA A 82 -6.11 -13.29 6.45
CA ALA A 82 -4.94 -12.70 7.10
C ALA A 82 -4.39 -11.49 6.31
N CYS A 83 -4.33 -11.58 4.98
CA CYS A 83 -3.84 -10.50 4.13
C CYS A 83 -4.78 -9.30 4.20
N GLU A 84 -6.09 -9.53 4.16
CA GLU A 84 -7.08 -8.45 4.32
C GLU A 84 -7.00 -7.79 5.71
N ARG A 85 -6.86 -8.59 6.77
CA ARG A 85 -6.73 -8.09 8.14
C ARG A 85 -5.51 -7.21 8.31
N LEU A 86 -4.36 -7.65 7.79
CA LEU A 86 -3.12 -6.89 7.80
C LEU A 86 -3.27 -5.58 7.01
N TRP A 87 -3.87 -5.64 5.82
CA TRP A 87 -4.09 -4.47 4.97
C TRP A 87 -5.03 -3.44 5.62
N ARG A 88 -6.14 -3.89 6.22
CA ARG A 88 -7.06 -3.02 6.97
C ARG A 88 -6.39 -2.42 8.20
N THR A 89 -5.56 -3.19 8.92
CA THR A 89 -4.80 -2.69 10.07
C THR A 89 -3.81 -1.61 9.64
N ALA A 90 -3.09 -1.83 8.54
CA ALA A 90 -2.19 -0.82 7.96
C ALA A 90 -2.96 0.46 7.59
N LYS A 91 -4.11 0.34 6.92
CA LYS A 91 -4.96 1.49 6.56
C LYS A 91 -5.43 2.28 7.79
N LYS A 92 -5.91 1.59 8.84
CA LYS A 92 -6.32 2.26 10.09
C LYS A 92 -5.17 3.02 10.74
N ARG A 93 -3.96 2.46 10.70
CA ARG A 93 -2.74 3.07 11.22
C ARG A 93 -2.25 4.26 10.38
N GLU A 94 -2.49 4.25 9.07
CA GLU A 94 -2.19 5.34 8.14
C GLU A 94 -3.11 6.55 8.32
N GLN A 95 -4.38 6.30 8.61
CA GLN A 95 -5.44 7.31 8.59
C GLN A 95 -5.11 8.64 9.31
N PRO A 96 -4.65 8.66 10.58
CA PRO A 96 -4.34 9.93 11.25
C PRO A 96 -3.22 10.72 10.56
N PHE A 97 -2.30 10.06 9.85
CA PHE A 97 -1.24 10.73 9.10
C PHE A 97 -1.77 11.33 7.80
N HIS A 98 -2.67 10.63 7.11
CA HIS A 98 -3.34 11.17 5.93
C HIS A 98 -4.20 12.38 6.26
N GLU A 99 -4.93 12.33 7.38
CA GLU A 99 -5.75 13.45 7.86
C GLU A 99 -4.89 14.66 8.20
N ARG A 100 -3.77 14.47 8.91
CA ARG A 100 -2.80 15.54 9.19
C ARG A 100 -2.17 16.13 7.92
N ALA A 101 -1.75 15.27 6.99
CA ALA A 101 -1.18 15.72 5.72
C ALA A 101 -2.20 16.50 4.88
N LYS A 102 -3.45 16.04 4.84
CA LYS A 102 -4.55 16.74 4.19
C LYS A 102 -4.80 18.11 4.84
N ALA A 103 -4.83 18.17 6.18
CA ALA A 103 -5.01 19.42 6.90
C ALA A 103 -3.86 20.41 6.62
N ALA A 104 -2.61 19.95 6.64
CA ALA A 104 -1.45 20.77 6.32
C ALA A 104 -1.49 21.30 4.88
N LEU A 105 -1.89 20.46 3.92
CA LEU A 105 -2.06 20.86 2.53
C LEU A 105 -3.14 21.93 2.40
N LEU A 106 -4.32 21.73 3.00
CA LEU A 106 -5.40 22.73 2.97
C LEU A 106 -4.97 24.06 3.63
N ALA A 107 -4.21 24.00 4.73
CA ALA A 107 -3.67 25.19 5.38
C ALA A 107 -2.72 25.98 4.46
N SER A 108 -1.91 25.31 3.64
CA SER A 108 -1.02 25.98 2.68
C SER A 108 -1.76 26.75 1.58
N PHE A 109 -2.99 26.33 1.23
CA PHE A 109 -3.84 27.07 0.29
C PHE A 109 -4.59 28.23 0.98
N ALA A 110 -4.92 28.09 2.26
CA ALA A 110 -5.56 29.15 3.03
C ALA A 110 -4.59 30.30 3.37
N ALA A 111 -3.30 30.01 3.50
CA ALA A 111 -2.23 30.99 3.72
C ALA A 111 -1.73 31.65 2.41
N GLY A 112 -2.60 31.81 1.41
CA GLY A 112 -2.25 32.44 0.13
C GLY A 112 -1.60 33.82 0.32
N PRO A 113 -0.73 34.25 -0.61
CA PRO A 113 0.08 35.46 -0.45
C PRO A 113 -0.84 36.68 -0.29
N GLU A 114 -0.55 37.54 0.67
CA GLU A 114 -1.04 38.91 0.63
C GLU A 114 -0.57 39.51 -0.70
N VAL A 115 -1.47 39.59 -1.68
CA VAL A 115 -1.25 40.41 -2.88
C VAL A 115 -1.33 41.85 -2.39
N ARG A 116 -0.20 42.37 -1.95
CA ARG A 116 0.00 43.79 -1.73
C ARG A 116 -0.04 44.45 -3.10
N HIS A 117 -1.20 44.95 -3.48
CA HIS A 117 -1.31 45.92 -4.56
C HIS A 117 -0.56 47.18 -4.11
N ALA A 118 0.60 47.40 -4.73
CA ALA A 118 1.35 48.65 -4.66
C ALA A 118 0.73 49.69 -5.59
#